data_AF-A0A4V3XJT2-F1
#
_entry.id   AF-A0A4V3XJT2-F1
#
_cell.length_a   1.000
_cell.length_b   1.000
_cell.length_c   1.000
_cell.angle_alpha   90.00
_cell.angle_beta   90.00
_cell.angle_gamma   90.00
#
_symmetry.space_group_name_H-M   'P 1'
#
loop_
_entity.id
_entity.type
_entity.pdbx_description
1 polymer ?
#
loop_
_entity_poly.entity_id
_entity_poly.type
_entity_poly.pdbx_seq_one_letter_code
_entity_poly.pdbx_strand_id
1 'polypeptide(L)'
;MDDLNPACPNYDYCQTVEDLSADFETFIYTRTAPFSGDEYIVQSLVIRDTTLPGNLSFRALDESADSYEWNFGSDPRTNYGKETDLVFSRGTVDGKVDIDLTVYRDTKECPNRDNEVAAKTESVYIIGKDPDFNTKPILGTFIGNNESESDQPDFFITFFENDGDIRLKGFPRGAMNGEVLNNPILIYNYKGFILKPSTNSCCSRAHGVGELSDDKQNLRIDYKVYDFNTEEWREKVWVGIRQKE
;
A
#
# COMPACT_ATOMS: atom_id res chain seq x y z
N MET A 1 18.27 0.38 -40.75
CA MET A 1 16.95 -0.26 -40.73
C MET A 1 16.74 -0.69 -39.31
N ASP A 2 15.64 -0.27 -38.71
CA ASP A 2 15.31 -0.58 -37.33
C ASP A 2 14.39 -1.80 -37.34
N ASP A 3 14.96 -2.95 -37.01
CA ASP A 3 14.29 -4.25 -36.93
C ASP A 3 13.29 -4.36 -35.77
N LEU A 4 13.26 -3.36 -34.88
CA LEU A 4 12.26 -3.24 -33.82
C LEU A 4 11.04 -2.40 -34.23
N ASN A 5 11.04 -1.81 -35.44
CA ASN A 5 9.90 -1.03 -35.94
C ASN A 5 8.88 -1.94 -36.67
N PRO A 6 7.61 -2.03 -36.20
CA PRO A 6 6.57 -2.86 -36.82
C PRO A 6 6.28 -2.54 -38.29
N ALA A 7 6.64 -1.33 -38.75
CA ALA A 7 6.47 -0.92 -40.15
C ALA A 7 7.59 -1.44 -41.08
N CYS A 8 8.65 -2.06 -40.54
CA CYS A 8 9.74 -2.59 -41.35
C CYS A 8 9.43 -3.99 -41.88
N PRO A 9 9.74 -4.30 -43.16
CA PRO A 9 9.51 -5.62 -43.74
C PRO A 9 10.23 -6.79 -43.05
N ASN A 10 11.28 -6.49 -42.27
CA ASN A 10 12.07 -7.45 -41.51
C ASN A 10 11.81 -7.38 -40.00
N TYR A 11 10.70 -6.77 -39.58
CA TYR A 11 10.30 -6.72 -38.18
C TYR A 11 10.15 -8.12 -37.60
N ASP A 12 10.83 -8.38 -36.48
CA ASP A 12 10.72 -9.61 -35.70
C ASP A 12 10.07 -9.30 -34.35
N TYR A 13 8.77 -9.58 -34.26
CA TYR A 13 7.98 -9.36 -33.04
C TYR A 13 8.65 -9.96 -31.79
N CYS A 14 9.33 -11.10 -31.93
CA CYS A 14 9.91 -11.84 -30.82
C CYS A 14 11.10 -11.15 -30.15
N GLN A 15 11.71 -10.18 -30.83
CA GLN A 15 12.76 -9.33 -30.28
C GLN A 15 12.21 -8.15 -29.46
N THR A 16 10.92 -7.85 -29.62
CA THR A 16 10.22 -6.81 -28.85
C THR A 16 9.48 -7.33 -27.63
N VAL A 17 9.33 -8.66 -27.51
CA VAL A 17 8.71 -9.30 -26.35
C VAL A 17 9.68 -9.20 -25.16
N GLU A 18 9.27 -8.48 -24.12
CA GLU A 18 10.01 -8.34 -22.86
C GLU A 18 10.11 -9.69 -22.14
N ASP A 19 11.18 -9.88 -21.37
CA ASP A 19 11.37 -11.11 -20.59
C ASP A 19 10.35 -11.21 -19.45
N LEU A 20 9.88 -12.43 -19.19
CA LEU A 20 8.91 -12.71 -18.14
C LEU A 20 9.51 -12.42 -16.74
N SER A 21 8.78 -11.68 -15.90
CA SER A 21 9.15 -11.36 -14.52
C SER A 21 8.18 -11.97 -13.51
N ALA A 22 8.74 -12.56 -12.45
CA ALA A 22 8.00 -13.00 -11.27
C ALA A 22 8.02 -11.94 -10.14
N ASP A 23 8.27 -10.67 -10.46
CA ASP A 23 8.18 -9.60 -9.48
C ASP A 23 6.73 -9.42 -9.00
N PHE A 24 6.58 -9.16 -7.71
CA PHE A 24 5.28 -8.92 -7.10
C PHE A 24 5.33 -7.88 -5.99
N GLU A 25 4.15 -7.42 -5.59
CA GLU A 25 3.96 -6.59 -4.40
C GLU A 25 3.08 -7.31 -3.39
N THR A 26 3.43 -7.15 -2.11
CA THR A 26 2.55 -7.45 -0.97
C THR A 26 1.94 -6.15 -0.48
N PHE A 27 0.63 -6.12 -0.23
CA PHE A 27 -0.03 -4.89 0.19
C PHE A 27 -1.27 -5.19 1.04
N ILE A 28 -1.74 -4.16 1.74
CA ILE A 28 -3.13 -4.10 2.22
C ILE A 28 -3.86 -3.04 1.41
N TYR A 29 -5.16 -3.19 1.21
CA TYR A 29 -5.94 -2.18 0.51
C TYR A 29 -7.30 -1.95 1.16
N THR A 30 -7.90 -0.83 0.77
CA THR A 30 -9.30 -0.56 1.06
C THR A 30 -9.99 -0.01 -0.17
N ARG A 31 -11.27 -0.35 -0.29
CA ARG A 31 -12.16 0.15 -1.33
C ARG A 31 -13.31 0.85 -0.65
N THR A 32 -13.38 2.17 -0.78
CA THR A 32 -14.38 2.99 -0.08
C THR A 32 -15.06 3.93 -1.06
N ALA A 33 -16.40 3.92 -1.09
CA ALA A 33 -17.17 4.94 -1.81
C ALA A 33 -17.44 6.09 -0.82
N PRO A 34 -16.98 7.32 -1.09
CA PRO A 34 -17.22 8.44 -0.19
C PRO A 34 -18.71 8.83 -0.13
N PHE A 35 -19.49 8.50 -1.17
CA PHE A 35 -20.93 8.73 -1.26
C PHE A 35 -21.67 7.53 -1.83
N SER A 36 -22.98 7.48 -1.60
CA SER A 36 -23.85 6.52 -2.25
C SER A 36 -23.97 6.85 -3.74
N GLY A 37 -23.44 5.98 -4.59
CA GLY A 37 -23.45 6.15 -6.05
C GLY A 37 -22.15 6.68 -6.65
N ASP A 38 -21.17 7.04 -5.82
CA ASP A 38 -19.85 7.48 -6.28
C ASP A 38 -18.96 6.29 -6.69
N GLU A 39 -17.95 6.61 -7.49
CA GLU A 39 -16.87 5.68 -7.77
C GLU A 39 -16.11 5.33 -6.49
N TYR A 40 -15.65 4.08 -6.43
CA TYR A 40 -14.87 3.63 -5.30
C TYR A 40 -13.46 4.18 -5.37
N ILE A 41 -13.03 4.80 -4.27
CA ILE A 41 -11.63 5.14 -4.05
C ILE A 41 -10.93 3.87 -3.56
N VAL A 42 -9.96 3.40 -4.34
CA VAL A 42 -9.07 2.30 -3.96
C VAL A 42 -7.77 2.89 -3.45
N GLN A 43 -7.34 2.49 -2.26
CA GLN A 43 -6.07 2.88 -1.67
C GLN A 43 -5.33 1.63 -1.23
N SER A 44 -4.06 1.52 -1.58
CA SER A 44 -3.17 0.42 -1.19
C SER A 44 -1.99 0.96 -0.38
N LEU A 45 -1.58 0.18 0.61
CA LEU A 45 -0.35 0.37 1.36
C LEU A 45 0.55 -0.83 1.08
N VAL A 46 1.66 -0.60 0.38
CA VAL A 46 2.64 -1.63 0.07
C VAL A 46 3.41 -2.01 1.33
N ILE A 47 3.56 -3.31 1.56
CA ILE A 47 4.27 -3.89 2.68
C ILE A 47 5.59 -4.45 2.16
N ARG A 48 6.71 -3.92 2.65
CA ARG A 48 8.04 -4.26 2.13
C ARG A 48 8.78 -5.31 2.94
N ASP A 49 8.62 -5.28 4.26
CA ASP A 49 9.46 -6.08 5.15
C ASP A 49 8.64 -6.71 6.28
N THR A 50 7.79 -5.92 6.93
CA THR A 50 7.19 -6.28 8.20
C THR A 50 5.72 -5.89 8.24
N THR A 51 4.87 -6.79 8.72
CA THR A 51 3.43 -6.59 8.81
C THR A 51 2.86 -7.03 10.16
N LEU A 52 1.73 -6.45 10.54
CA LEU A 52 0.86 -7.03 11.55
C LEU A 52 0.09 -8.22 10.96
N PRO A 53 -0.35 -9.18 11.80
CA PRO A 53 -1.24 -10.27 11.37
C PRO A 53 -2.55 -9.69 10.83
N GLY A 54 -3.06 -10.27 9.75
CA GLY A 54 -4.26 -9.79 9.08
C GLY A 54 -4.43 -10.38 7.69
N ASN A 55 -5.34 -9.81 6.92
CA ASN A 55 -5.47 -10.13 5.49
C ASN A 55 -4.41 -9.35 4.70
N LEU A 56 -3.61 -10.06 3.91
CA LEU A 56 -2.65 -9.48 2.97
C LEU A 56 -3.05 -9.86 1.56
N SER A 57 -2.84 -8.92 0.65
CA SER A 57 -3.04 -9.09 -0.78
C SER A 57 -1.69 -9.14 -1.48
N PHE A 58 -1.64 -9.92 -2.54
CA PHE A 58 -0.44 -10.15 -3.34
C PHE A 58 -0.79 -9.94 -4.81
N ARG A 59 0.05 -9.21 -5.55
CA ARG A 59 -0.16 -8.92 -6.97
C ARG A 59 1.14 -9.11 -7.74
N ALA A 60 1.09 -9.91 -8.80
CA ALA A 60 2.17 -10.00 -9.78
C ALA A 60 2.24 -8.71 -10.61
N LEU A 61 3.46 -8.20 -10.83
CA LEU A 61 3.70 -6.96 -11.57
C LEU A 61 3.77 -7.17 -13.08
N ASP A 62 4.17 -8.36 -13.54
CA ASP A 62 4.16 -8.70 -14.96
C ASP A 62 2.72 -9.01 -15.41
N GLU A 63 2.23 -8.25 -16.39
CA GLU A 63 0.88 -8.45 -16.96
C GLU A 63 0.87 -9.34 -18.20
N SER A 64 2.05 -9.69 -18.72
CA SER A 64 2.22 -10.47 -19.95
C SER A 64 2.20 -11.98 -19.70
N ALA A 65 2.20 -12.43 -18.45
CA ALA A 65 2.12 -13.84 -18.09
C ALA A 65 0.71 -14.41 -18.31
N ASP A 66 0.65 -15.66 -18.78
CA ASP A 66 -0.59 -16.39 -19.02
C ASP A 66 -1.16 -17.02 -17.74
N SER A 67 -0.27 -17.43 -16.82
CA SER A 67 -0.67 -18.01 -15.54
C SER A 67 0.30 -17.66 -14.41
N TYR A 68 -0.23 -17.74 -13.19
CA TYR A 68 0.42 -17.31 -11.95
C TYR A 68 0.13 -18.35 -10.87
N GLU A 69 1.17 -18.79 -10.17
CA GLU A 69 1.11 -19.76 -9.08
C GLU A 69 1.78 -19.18 -7.83
N TRP A 70 1.03 -19.12 -6.74
CA TRP A 70 1.47 -18.57 -5.47
C TRP A 70 1.56 -19.66 -4.41
N ASN A 71 2.68 -19.70 -3.69
CA ASN A 71 2.88 -20.55 -2.52
C ASN A 71 3.35 -19.71 -1.33
N PHE A 72 2.93 -20.09 -0.12
CA PHE A 72 3.09 -19.28 1.09
C PHE A 72 3.71 -20.09 2.22
N GLY A 73 5.02 -19.96 2.41
CA GLY A 73 5.77 -20.62 3.47
C GLY A 73 5.55 -22.12 3.46
N SER A 74 4.98 -22.65 4.55
CA SER A 74 4.66 -24.08 4.69
C SER A 74 3.20 -24.42 4.39
N ASP A 75 2.39 -23.49 3.88
CA ASP A 75 1.02 -23.78 3.49
C ASP A 75 1.03 -24.71 2.25
N PRO A 76 0.44 -25.91 2.33
CA PRO A 76 0.46 -26.87 1.22
C PRO A 76 -0.44 -26.46 0.05
N ARG A 77 -1.22 -25.39 0.18
CA ARG A 77 -2.13 -24.91 -0.86
C ARG A 77 -1.41 -23.99 -1.83
N THR A 78 -1.58 -24.27 -3.12
CA THR A 78 -1.21 -23.35 -4.20
C THR A 78 -2.40 -22.48 -4.55
N ASN A 79 -2.19 -21.17 -4.65
CA ASN A 79 -3.19 -20.22 -5.12
C ASN A 79 -2.85 -19.82 -6.56
N TYR A 80 -3.88 -19.54 -7.36
CA TYR A 80 -3.71 -19.25 -8.78
C TYR A 80 -4.31 -17.88 -9.12
N GLY A 81 -3.73 -17.22 -10.13
CA GLY A 81 -4.20 -15.94 -10.64
C GLY A 81 -3.26 -14.78 -10.32
N LYS A 82 -3.39 -13.68 -11.08
CA LYS A 82 -2.51 -12.51 -10.97
C LYS A 82 -2.51 -11.87 -9.58
N GLU A 83 -3.65 -11.94 -8.91
CA GLU A 83 -3.85 -11.45 -7.54
C GLU A 83 -4.43 -12.55 -6.67
N THR A 84 -3.98 -12.60 -5.41
CA THR A 84 -4.54 -13.49 -4.39
C THR A 84 -4.50 -12.82 -3.02
N ASP A 85 -5.33 -13.31 -2.11
CA ASP A 85 -5.38 -12.86 -0.72
C ASP A 85 -5.06 -14.02 0.22
N LEU A 86 -4.38 -13.73 1.33
CA LEU A 86 -4.16 -14.70 2.41
C LEU A 86 -4.31 -14.06 3.79
N VAL A 87 -5.04 -14.76 4.67
CA VAL A 87 -5.26 -14.32 6.04
C VAL A 87 -4.24 -14.96 6.97
N PHE A 88 -3.38 -14.14 7.55
CA PHE A 88 -2.43 -14.53 8.59
C PHE A 88 -3.04 -14.29 9.97
N SER A 89 -3.56 -15.36 10.58
CA SER A 89 -4.23 -15.29 11.87
C SER A 89 -3.25 -15.04 13.01
N ARG A 90 -3.62 -14.11 13.90
CA ARG A 90 -2.81 -13.73 15.06
C ARG A 90 -2.54 -14.94 15.98
N GLY A 91 -1.27 -15.26 16.22
CA GLY A 91 -0.86 -16.37 17.07
C GLY A 91 -0.90 -17.74 16.39
N THR A 92 -1.14 -17.79 15.07
CA THR A 92 -0.96 -18.99 14.25
C THR A 92 0.33 -18.91 13.45
N VAL A 93 0.62 -17.74 12.87
CA VAL A 93 1.82 -17.49 12.09
C VAL A 93 2.50 -16.25 12.65
N ASP A 94 3.68 -16.46 13.23
CA ASP A 94 4.53 -15.42 13.80
C ASP A 94 5.95 -15.61 13.20
N GLY A 95 6.58 -14.53 12.75
CA GLY A 95 7.93 -14.55 12.17
C GLY A 95 7.96 -14.47 10.64
N LYS A 96 9.09 -14.89 10.06
CA LYS A 96 9.35 -14.82 8.61
C LYS A 96 8.47 -15.81 7.85
N VAL A 97 7.80 -15.32 6.82
CA VAL A 97 7.06 -16.12 5.83
C VAL A 97 7.65 -15.84 4.46
N ASP A 98 8.05 -16.90 3.77
CA ASP A 98 8.50 -16.83 2.38
C ASP A 98 7.27 -16.92 1.45
N ILE A 99 7.24 -16.08 0.43
CA ILE A 99 6.17 -15.98 -0.56
C ILE A 99 6.80 -16.25 -1.91
N ASP A 100 6.34 -17.31 -2.57
CA ASP A 100 6.83 -17.72 -3.87
C ASP A 100 5.80 -17.40 -4.92
N LEU A 101 6.20 -16.65 -5.95
CA LEU A 101 5.46 -16.47 -7.19
C LEU A 101 6.19 -17.22 -8.30
N THR A 102 5.49 -18.11 -9.00
CA THR A 102 5.93 -18.65 -10.29
C THR A 102 4.95 -18.19 -11.37
N VAL A 103 5.47 -17.65 -12.47
CA VAL A 103 4.69 -17.21 -13.63
C VAL A 103 5.10 -17.98 -14.87
N TYR A 104 4.14 -18.16 -15.76
CA TYR A 104 4.32 -18.92 -17.00
C TYR A 104 3.80 -18.13 -18.19
N ARG A 105 4.50 -18.23 -19.32
CA ARG A 105 4.06 -17.65 -20.60
C ARG A 105 4.29 -18.63 -21.73
N ASP A 106 3.22 -18.90 -22.49
CA ASP A 106 3.19 -19.72 -23.68
C ASP A 106 3.63 -18.87 -24.88
N THR A 107 4.84 -19.10 -25.37
CA THR A 107 5.44 -18.29 -26.44
C THR A 107 5.13 -18.84 -27.83
N LYS A 108 3.91 -19.35 -28.06
CA LYS A 108 3.48 -19.87 -29.39
C LYS A 108 3.77 -18.95 -30.56
N GLU A 109 3.68 -17.63 -30.36
CA GLU A 109 3.96 -16.62 -31.39
C GLU A 109 5.47 -16.42 -31.64
N CYS A 110 6.30 -16.93 -30.74
CA CYS A 110 7.75 -16.86 -30.75
C CYS A 110 8.39 -18.24 -30.58
N PRO A 111 8.41 -19.06 -31.65
CA PRO A 111 8.83 -20.46 -31.59
C PRO A 111 10.26 -20.70 -31.06
N ASN A 112 11.11 -19.67 -31.10
CA ASN A 112 12.50 -19.74 -30.63
C ASN A 112 12.65 -19.38 -29.14
N ARG A 113 11.58 -18.96 -28.45
CA ARG A 113 11.64 -18.52 -27.04
C ARG A 113 11.28 -19.62 -26.04
N ASP A 114 10.78 -20.77 -26.48
CA ASP A 114 10.25 -21.86 -25.65
C ASP A 114 9.24 -21.38 -24.59
N ASN A 115 8.54 -22.29 -23.91
CA ASN A 115 7.66 -21.87 -22.81
C ASN A 115 8.51 -21.21 -21.73
N GLU A 116 8.17 -19.97 -21.39
CA GLU A 116 8.92 -19.19 -20.41
C GLU A 116 8.35 -19.41 -19.01
N VAL A 117 9.26 -19.51 -18.05
CA VAL A 117 8.94 -19.63 -16.62
C VAL A 117 9.86 -18.70 -15.86
N ALA A 118 9.27 -17.87 -15.00
CA ALA A 118 10.02 -17.07 -14.04
C ALA A 118 9.51 -17.36 -12.63
N ALA A 119 10.41 -17.37 -11.65
CA ALA A 119 10.06 -17.58 -10.26
C ALA A 119 10.80 -16.60 -9.36
N LYS A 120 10.13 -16.12 -8.32
CA LYS A 120 10.70 -15.24 -7.31
C LYS A 120 10.19 -15.60 -5.93
N THR A 121 11.09 -15.55 -4.97
CA THR A 121 10.77 -15.66 -3.54
C THR A 121 11.06 -14.32 -2.88
N GLU A 122 10.07 -13.75 -2.20
CA GLU A 122 10.28 -12.65 -1.25
C GLU A 122 9.83 -13.08 0.14
N SER A 123 10.23 -12.34 1.16
CA SER A 123 9.88 -12.67 2.55
C SER A 123 9.21 -11.49 3.24
N VAL A 124 8.15 -11.77 3.99
CA VAL A 124 7.53 -10.82 4.91
C VAL A 124 7.66 -11.32 6.34
N TYR A 125 7.96 -10.43 7.27
CA TYR A 125 7.99 -10.73 8.70
C TYR A 125 6.65 -10.39 9.35
N ILE A 126 5.97 -11.38 9.91
CA ILE A 126 4.69 -11.20 10.59
C ILE A 126 4.94 -11.01 12.08
N ILE A 127 4.59 -9.84 12.60
CA ILE A 127 4.76 -9.51 14.02
C ILE A 127 3.80 -10.36 14.84
N GLY A 128 4.35 -11.27 15.64
CA GLY A 128 3.60 -12.11 16.55
C GLY A 128 3.04 -11.37 17.77
N LYS A 129 2.68 -12.12 18.81
CA LYS A 129 2.23 -11.55 20.10
C LYS A 129 3.36 -10.98 20.97
N ASP A 130 4.57 -10.85 20.44
CA ASP A 130 5.76 -10.45 21.19
C ASP A 130 5.56 -9.07 21.85
N PRO A 131 5.58 -8.98 23.19
CA PRO A 131 5.40 -7.72 23.91
C PRO A 131 6.56 -6.74 23.71
N ASP A 132 7.73 -7.20 23.27
CA ASP A 132 8.91 -6.36 23.06
C ASP A 132 8.86 -5.62 21.71
N PHE A 133 8.00 -6.09 20.79
CA PHE A 133 7.74 -5.36 19.56
C PHE A 133 6.87 -4.15 19.86
N ASN A 134 7.35 -2.94 19.53
CA ASN A 134 6.52 -1.73 19.52
C ASN A 134 5.43 -1.88 18.43
N THR A 135 4.33 -2.56 18.79
CA THR A 135 3.27 -3.03 17.87
C THR A 135 2.45 -1.90 17.26
N LYS A 136 2.54 -0.69 17.82
CA LYS A 136 1.82 0.50 17.33
C LYS A 136 2.77 1.69 17.26
N PRO A 137 3.82 1.63 16.42
CA PRO A 137 4.83 2.67 16.38
C PRO A 137 4.26 4.00 15.87
N ILE A 138 3.10 4.00 15.21
CA ILE A 138 2.46 5.22 14.72
C ILE A 138 1.88 6.11 15.83
N LEU A 139 1.62 5.59 17.03
CA LEU A 139 1.08 6.40 18.13
C LEU A 139 2.03 7.53 18.53
N GLY A 140 1.47 8.68 18.92
CA GLY A 140 2.22 9.85 19.35
C GLY A 140 1.90 11.09 18.53
N THR A 141 2.64 12.16 18.81
CA THR A 141 2.47 13.46 18.15
C THR A 141 3.63 13.75 17.22
N PHE A 142 3.32 14.30 16.05
CA PHE A 142 4.29 14.73 15.04
C PHE A 142 4.05 16.20 14.71
N ILE A 143 5.12 16.92 14.40
CA ILE A 143 5.08 18.30 13.90
C ILE A 143 5.62 18.33 12.48
N GLY A 144 4.97 19.08 11.60
CA GLY A 144 5.40 19.17 10.21
C GLY A 144 4.46 19.98 9.34
N ASN A 145 4.66 19.89 8.03
CA ASN A 145 3.93 20.71 7.07
C ASN A 145 3.78 19.99 5.73
N ASN A 146 2.87 20.50 4.89
CA ASN A 146 2.79 20.12 3.49
C ASN A 146 4.02 20.62 2.74
N GLU A 147 4.61 19.77 1.90
CA GLU A 147 5.80 20.11 1.10
C GLU A 147 5.55 21.35 0.20
N SER A 148 4.31 21.52 -0.26
CA SER A 148 3.88 22.67 -1.07
C SER A 148 3.59 23.95 -0.28
N GLU A 149 3.57 23.91 1.05
CA GLU A 149 3.24 25.03 1.95
C GLU A 149 4.44 25.38 2.85
N SER A 150 5.66 25.27 2.33
CA SER A 150 6.91 25.48 3.10
C SER A 150 7.06 26.87 3.74
N ASP A 151 6.28 27.85 3.31
CA ASP A 151 6.21 29.21 3.85
C ASP A 151 5.24 29.34 5.04
N GLN A 152 4.40 28.33 5.27
CA GLN A 152 3.44 28.29 6.37
C GLN A 152 4.09 27.71 7.64
N PRO A 153 3.60 28.07 8.84
CA PRO A 153 4.08 27.46 10.07
C PRO A 153 3.68 25.98 10.13
N ASP A 154 4.57 25.15 10.68
CA ASP A 154 4.26 23.75 10.95
C ASP A 154 3.02 23.59 11.84
N PHE A 155 2.37 22.44 11.74
CA PHE A 155 1.23 22.08 12.57
C PHE A 155 1.39 20.67 13.14
N PHE A 156 0.66 20.42 14.22
CA PHE A 156 0.70 19.16 14.93
C PHE A 156 -0.38 18.21 14.42
N ILE A 157 0.01 16.95 14.29
CA ILE A 157 -0.92 15.83 14.14
C ILE A 157 -0.67 14.83 15.26
N THR A 158 -1.72 14.22 15.78
CA THR A 158 -1.61 13.22 16.85
C THR A 158 -2.36 11.96 16.49
N PHE A 159 -1.65 10.83 16.58
CA PHE A 159 -2.20 9.49 16.50
C PHE A 159 -2.43 8.96 17.91
N PHE A 160 -3.64 8.49 18.18
CA PHE A 160 -4.03 7.99 19.50
C PHE A 160 -4.97 6.80 19.37
N GLU A 161 -5.00 5.97 20.41
CA GLU A 161 -5.91 4.84 20.50
C GLU A 161 -7.22 5.26 21.17
N ASN A 162 -8.34 4.83 20.59
CA ASN A 162 -9.67 5.00 21.18
C ASN A 162 -10.56 3.83 20.79
N ASP A 163 -11.09 3.12 21.80
CA ASP A 163 -11.89 1.89 21.64
C ASP A 163 -11.21 0.79 20.80
N GLY A 164 -9.87 0.69 20.87
CA GLY A 164 -9.08 -0.29 20.14
C GLY A 164 -8.67 0.14 18.72
N ASP A 165 -9.23 1.24 18.22
CA ASP A 165 -8.88 1.82 16.92
C ASP A 165 -7.79 2.87 17.04
N ILE A 166 -6.93 2.98 16.03
CA ILE A 166 -6.01 4.12 15.88
C ILE A 166 -6.74 5.24 15.14
N ARG A 167 -6.71 6.43 15.73
CA ARG A 167 -7.36 7.64 15.22
C ARG A 167 -6.37 8.77 15.07
N LEU A 168 -6.70 9.72 14.19
CA LEU A 168 -5.87 10.88 13.86
C LEU A 168 -6.61 12.20 14.14
N LYS A 169 -5.96 13.13 14.84
CA LYS A 169 -6.44 14.51 15.06
C LYS A 169 -5.47 15.56 14.51
N GLY A 170 -5.98 16.75 14.20
CA GLY A 170 -5.20 17.87 13.67
C GLY A 170 -4.83 17.76 12.18
N PHE A 171 -5.51 16.89 11.44
CA PHE A 171 -5.21 16.61 10.03
C PHE A 171 -6.46 16.48 9.17
N PRO A 172 -6.49 17.06 7.95
CA PRO A 172 -5.47 17.94 7.36
C PRO A 172 -5.40 19.31 8.05
N ARG A 173 -4.46 20.17 7.64
CA ARG A 173 -4.35 21.55 8.17
C ARG A 173 -5.72 22.24 8.19
N GLY A 174 -6.11 22.79 9.33
CA GLY A 174 -7.38 23.50 9.50
C GLY A 174 -8.61 22.59 9.66
N ALA A 175 -8.43 21.27 9.67
CA ALA A 175 -9.50 20.34 10.02
C ALA A 175 -9.94 20.54 11.48
N MET A 176 -11.24 20.40 11.72
CA MET A 176 -11.83 20.51 13.06
C MET A 176 -11.91 19.15 13.77
N ASN A 177 -11.07 18.17 13.41
CA ASN A 177 -10.95 16.91 14.14
C ASN A 177 -10.22 17.15 15.47
N GLY A 178 -11.02 17.36 16.52
CA GLY A 178 -10.58 17.61 17.90
C GLY A 178 -10.70 16.37 18.79
N GLU A 179 -10.89 16.56 20.10
CA GLU A 179 -10.74 15.46 21.07
C GLU A 179 -11.90 14.45 21.12
N VAL A 180 -13.13 14.84 20.77
CA VAL A 180 -14.31 14.03 21.10
C VAL A 180 -15.06 13.50 19.88
N LEU A 181 -15.02 14.20 18.73
CA LEU A 181 -15.80 13.83 17.55
C LEU A 181 -14.97 14.01 16.26
N ASN A 182 -15.22 13.13 15.29
CA ASN A 182 -14.77 13.21 13.89
C ASN A 182 -13.30 12.86 13.58
N ASN A 183 -12.62 12.17 14.48
CA ASN A 183 -11.29 11.65 14.18
C ASN A 183 -11.38 10.44 13.23
N PRO A 184 -10.77 10.49 12.04
CA PRO A 184 -10.77 9.35 11.12
C PRO A 184 -10.13 8.12 11.77
N ILE A 185 -10.76 6.98 11.55
CA ILE A 185 -10.21 5.66 11.88
C ILE A 185 -9.24 5.27 10.78
N LEU A 186 -8.06 4.80 11.17
CA LEU A 186 -7.02 4.38 10.25
C LEU A 186 -7.05 2.86 10.09
N ILE A 187 -6.87 2.38 8.86
CA ILE A 187 -6.40 1.01 8.66
C ILE A 187 -4.89 1.08 8.76
N TYR A 188 -4.31 0.60 9.85
CA TYR A 188 -2.88 0.64 10.05
C TYR A 188 -2.25 -0.73 9.83
N ASN A 189 -0.99 -0.69 9.41
CA ASN A 189 -0.05 -1.79 9.42
C ASN A 189 1.25 -1.29 10.07
N TYR A 190 2.13 -2.17 10.54
CA TYR A 190 3.28 -1.87 11.39
C TYR A 190 3.86 -0.44 11.25
N LYS A 191 4.44 -0.07 10.09
CA LYS A 191 5.01 1.27 9.83
C LYS A 191 4.14 2.19 8.98
N GLY A 192 2.93 1.78 8.58
CA GLY A 192 2.12 2.59 7.66
C GLY A 192 0.62 2.52 7.92
N PHE A 193 -0.15 3.34 7.23
CA PHE A 193 -1.59 3.35 7.38
C PHE A 193 -2.28 3.88 6.14
N ILE A 194 -3.55 3.52 6.01
CA ILE A 194 -4.50 4.06 5.04
C ILE A 194 -5.47 4.96 5.81
N LEU A 195 -5.51 6.23 5.42
CA LEU A 195 -6.52 7.20 5.79
C LEU A 195 -7.69 7.07 4.81
N LYS A 196 -8.81 6.52 5.28
CA LYS A 196 -10.04 6.44 4.50
C LYS A 196 -10.68 7.82 4.33
N PRO A 197 -11.41 8.05 3.23
CA PRO A 197 -12.22 9.25 3.10
C PRO A 197 -13.23 9.32 4.25
N SER A 198 -13.22 10.41 5.00
CA SER A 198 -14.24 10.65 6.02
C SER A 198 -15.53 11.14 5.36
N THR A 199 -16.66 10.51 5.69
CA THR A 199 -17.99 11.01 5.29
C THR A 199 -18.33 12.35 5.96
N ASN A 200 -17.62 12.71 7.04
CA ASN A 200 -17.87 13.92 7.81
C ASN A 200 -17.18 15.16 7.21
N SER A 201 -17.92 16.26 7.09
CA SER A 201 -17.49 17.49 6.40
C SER A 201 -16.42 18.30 7.13
N CYS A 202 -16.16 18.02 8.41
CA CYS A 202 -15.28 18.83 9.24
C CYS A 202 -13.77 18.63 9.00
N CYS A 203 -13.39 17.65 8.18
CA CYS A 203 -11.99 17.28 7.92
C CYS A 203 -11.53 17.57 6.48
N SER A 204 -12.23 18.47 5.78
CA SER A 204 -11.99 18.78 4.36
C SER A 204 -11.99 17.54 3.44
N ARG A 205 -12.58 16.43 3.93
CA ARG A 205 -12.57 15.10 3.31
C ARG A 205 -11.18 14.75 2.78
N ALA A 206 -10.33 14.21 3.64
CA ALA A 206 -9.03 13.71 3.24
C ALA A 206 -9.02 12.18 3.11
N HIS A 207 -8.28 11.66 2.13
CA HIS A 207 -7.90 10.26 2.06
C HIS A 207 -6.45 10.16 1.60
N GLY A 208 -5.70 9.18 2.09
CA GLY A 208 -4.31 9.00 1.70
C GLY A 208 -3.66 7.78 2.34
N VAL A 209 -2.35 7.70 2.17
CA VAL A 209 -1.49 6.70 2.80
C VAL A 209 -0.41 7.43 3.58
N GLY A 210 -0.02 6.89 4.72
CA GLY A 210 1.09 7.43 5.50
C GLY A 210 2.05 6.34 5.92
N GLU A 211 3.33 6.69 5.99
CA GLU A 211 4.42 5.77 6.28
C GLU A 211 5.47 6.42 7.20
N LEU A 212 5.93 5.65 8.17
CA LEU A 212 7.04 5.99 9.04
C LEU A 212 8.37 5.59 8.41
N SER A 213 9.41 6.38 8.67
CA SER A 213 10.79 5.95 8.46
C SER A 213 11.15 4.74 9.34
N ASP A 214 12.23 4.05 9.00
CA ASP A 214 12.67 2.84 9.72
C ASP A 214 12.99 3.08 11.20
N ASP A 215 13.52 4.27 11.53
CA ASP A 215 13.75 4.72 12.91
C ASP A 215 12.47 5.21 13.63
N LYS A 216 11.34 5.20 12.92
CA LYS A 216 10.01 5.61 13.38
C LYS A 216 9.92 7.08 13.80
N GLN A 217 10.89 7.91 13.42
CA GLN A 217 10.94 9.32 13.80
C GLN A 217 10.29 10.24 12.76
N ASN A 218 10.40 9.92 11.48
CA ASN A 218 9.84 10.72 10.41
C ASN A 218 8.56 10.08 9.90
N LEU A 219 7.60 10.91 9.52
CA LEU A 219 6.32 10.49 8.98
C LEU A 219 6.08 11.25 7.68
N ARG A 220 5.73 10.52 6.62
CA ARG A 220 5.25 11.04 5.35
C ARG A 220 3.80 10.61 5.17
N ILE A 221 2.94 11.52 4.71
CA ILE A 221 1.55 11.23 4.36
C ILE A 221 1.30 11.78 2.96
N ASP A 222 1.10 10.88 2.00
CA ASP A 222 0.66 11.21 0.64
C ASP A 222 -0.87 11.11 0.59
N TYR A 223 -1.55 12.24 0.37
CA TYR A 223 -2.99 12.33 0.54
C TYR A 223 -3.66 13.28 -0.44
N LYS A 224 -4.98 13.15 -0.57
CA LYS A 224 -5.84 14.05 -1.34
C LYS A 224 -6.85 14.71 -0.42
N VAL A 225 -7.16 15.97 -0.69
CA VAL A 225 -8.20 16.75 -0.01
C VAL A 225 -9.23 17.20 -1.04
N TYR A 226 -10.51 17.05 -0.73
CA TYR A 226 -11.58 17.50 -1.63
C TYR A 226 -11.78 19.02 -1.51
N ASP A 227 -11.61 19.75 -2.61
CA ASP A 227 -11.99 21.17 -2.69
C ASP A 227 -13.48 21.27 -3.05
N PHE A 228 -14.28 21.76 -2.11
CA PHE A 228 -15.72 21.92 -2.30
C PHE A 228 -16.12 23.02 -3.30
N ASN A 229 -15.22 23.95 -3.62
CA ASN A 229 -15.50 25.01 -4.59
C ASN A 229 -15.28 24.55 -6.03
N THR A 230 -14.26 23.70 -6.24
CA THR A 230 -13.93 23.18 -7.58
C THR A 230 -14.41 21.76 -7.81
N GLU A 231 -14.89 21.07 -6.77
CA GLU A 231 -15.34 19.67 -6.80
C GLU A 231 -14.23 18.69 -7.23
N GLU A 232 -12.98 19.02 -6.88
CA GLU A 232 -11.80 18.26 -7.28
C GLU A 232 -11.00 17.78 -6.07
N TRP A 233 -10.38 16.61 -6.22
CA TRP A 233 -9.40 16.10 -5.27
C TRP A 233 -8.02 16.69 -5.54
N ARG A 234 -7.46 17.39 -4.56
CA ARG A 234 -6.11 17.97 -4.66
C ARG A 234 -5.09 17.17 -3.89
N GLU A 235 -4.03 16.77 -4.57
CA GLU A 235 -2.91 16.05 -3.99
C GLU A 235 -2.08 16.95 -3.08
N LYS A 236 -1.66 16.38 -1.96
CA LYS A 236 -0.80 17.00 -0.96
C LYS A 236 0.12 15.93 -0.38
N VAL A 237 1.28 16.39 0.06
CA VAL A 237 2.25 15.57 0.78
C VAL A 237 2.57 16.27 2.07
N TRP A 238 2.25 15.65 3.20
CA TRP A 238 2.65 16.13 4.51
C TRP A 238 3.88 15.36 4.99
N VAL A 239 4.88 16.08 5.51
CA VAL A 239 6.06 15.50 6.13
C VAL A 239 6.26 16.08 7.52
N GLY A 240 6.66 15.24 8.48
CA GLY A 240 6.90 15.70 9.84
C GLY A 240 7.73 14.76 10.69
N ILE A 241 8.09 15.24 11.87
CA ILE A 241 9.00 14.59 12.81
C ILE A 241 8.27 14.39 14.14
N ARG A 242 8.47 13.20 14.72
CA ARG A 242 7.94 12.81 16.03
C ARG A 242 8.44 13.76 17.10
N GLN A 243 7.52 14.20 17.95
CA GLN A 243 7.85 14.95 19.16
C GLN A 243 8.25 13.97 20.27
N LYS A 244 9.36 14.27 20.94
CA LYS A 244 9.75 13.55 22.16
C LYS A 244 8.79 13.97 23.27
N GLU A 245 8.18 12.99 23.92
CA GLU A 245 7.41 13.19 25.15
C GLU A 245 8.32 13.62 26.32
#